data_AF-A0A963GQ20-F1
#
_entry.id   AF-A0A963GQ20-F1
#
_cell.length_a   1.000
_cell.length_b   1.000
_cell.length_c   1.000
_cell.angle_alpha   90.00
_cell.angle_beta   90.00
_cell.angle_gamma   90.00
#
_symmetry.space_group_name_H-M   'P 1'
#
loop_
_entity.id
_entity.type
_entity.pdbx_description
1 polymer ?
#
loop_
_entity_poly.entity_id
_entity_poly.type
_entity_poly.pdbx_seq_one_letter_code
_entity_poly.pdbx_strand_id
1 'polypeptide(L)'
;LNEYKSEALDLFRSMMERWDEITTGQTMRVEVAFEPAPNELPEMEGHHIDASTGEDEMALAEINARIAAGDFSPQALMPSQAMSASARDPNDPSSWGKVSRNEACPCGSGKKYKHCHGALV
;
A
#
# COMPACT_ATOMS: atom_id res chain seq x y z
N LEU A 1 47.62 -58.20 12.74
CA LEU A 1 47.50 -56.83 13.30
C LEU A 1 47.51 -55.75 12.23
N ASN A 2 48.35 -55.86 11.19
CA ASN A 2 48.37 -54.87 10.10
C ASN A 2 47.14 -54.96 9.18
N GLU A 3 46.60 -56.16 8.90
CA GLU A 3 45.38 -56.31 8.10
C GLU A 3 44.15 -55.69 8.75
N TYR A 4 43.96 -55.88 10.06
CA TYR A 4 42.89 -55.22 10.81
C TYR A 4 42.98 -53.68 10.70
N LYS A 5 44.19 -53.12 10.71
CA LYS A 5 44.39 -51.67 10.55
C LYS A 5 44.05 -51.19 9.15
N SER A 6 44.38 -51.94 8.10
CA SER A 6 44.01 -51.56 6.73
C SER A 6 42.51 -51.69 6.49
N GLU A 7 41.88 -52.77 6.96
CA GLU A 7 40.44 -53.00 6.79
C GLU A 7 39.60 -51.97 7.56
N ALA A 8 40.00 -51.64 8.79
CA ALA A 8 39.35 -50.58 9.56
C ALA A 8 39.48 -49.19 8.90
N LEU A 9 40.62 -48.92 8.25
CA LEU A 9 40.83 -47.67 7.53
C LEU A 9 39.97 -47.58 6.27
N ASP A 10 39.80 -48.68 5.55
CA ASP A 10 38.96 -48.72 4.36
C ASP A 10 37.47 -48.57 4.70
N LEU A 11 37.01 -49.20 5.80
CA LEU A 11 35.66 -48.95 6.33
C LEU A 11 35.46 -47.49 6.72
N PHE A 12 36.44 -46.88 7.40
CA PHE A 12 36.37 -45.47 7.78
C PHE A 12 36.31 -44.53 6.57
N ARG A 13 37.11 -44.81 5.52
CA ARG A 13 37.06 -44.04 4.26
C ARG A 13 35.69 -44.13 3.59
N SER A 14 35.10 -45.32 3.53
CA SER A 14 33.75 -45.50 2.97
C SER A 14 32.68 -44.75 3.76
N MET A 15 32.84 -44.65 5.09
CA MET A 15 31.94 -43.87 5.94
C MET A 15 32.09 -42.37 5.68
N MET A 16 33.32 -41.88 5.52
CA MET A 16 33.59 -40.46 5.20
C MET A 16 33.00 -40.06 3.85
N GLU A 17 33.16 -40.88 2.81
CA GLU A 17 32.56 -40.61 1.50
C GLU A 17 31.03 -40.49 1.58
N ARG A 18 30.39 -41.39 2.33
CA ARG A 18 28.94 -41.33 2.55
C ARG A 18 28.54 -40.11 3.39
N TRP A 19 29.35 -39.72 4.37
CA TRP A 19 29.10 -38.53 5.18
C TRP A 19 29.14 -37.24 4.34
N ASP A 20 30.09 -37.14 3.42
CA ASP A 20 30.24 -35.99 2.53
C ASP A 20 29.05 -35.88 1.57
N GLU A 21 28.58 -37.01 1.03
CA GLU A 21 27.39 -37.07 0.17
C GLU A 21 26.13 -36.61 0.92
N ILE A 22 25.93 -37.10 2.15
CA ILE A 22 24.78 -36.72 3.00
C ILE A 22 24.83 -35.23 3.35
N THR A 23 26.00 -34.73 3.77
CA THR A 23 26.17 -33.33 4.18
C THR A 23 25.89 -32.38 3.03
N THR A 24 26.42 -32.70 1.84
CA THR A 24 26.19 -31.93 0.61
C THR A 24 24.71 -31.98 0.21
N GLY A 25 24.10 -33.17 0.22
CA GLY A 25 22.68 -33.32 -0.09
C GLY A 25 21.78 -32.56 0.88
N GLN A 26 22.13 -32.53 2.17
CA GLN A 26 21.37 -31.79 3.18
C GLN A 26 21.50 -30.28 2.97
N THR A 27 22.71 -29.77 2.74
CA THR A 27 22.93 -28.33 2.51
C THR A 27 22.25 -27.84 1.23
N MET A 28 22.22 -28.64 0.17
CA MET A 28 21.49 -28.29 -1.07
C MET A 28 19.96 -28.24 -0.91
N ARG A 29 19.40 -28.82 0.15
CA ARG A 29 17.94 -28.82 0.44
C ARG A 29 17.50 -27.78 1.45
N VAL A 30 18.43 -27.01 2.02
CA VAL A 30 18.11 -26.00 3.04
C VAL A 30 17.42 -24.81 2.37
N GLU A 31 16.14 -24.60 2.71
CA GLU A 31 15.41 -23.38 2.36
C GLU A 31 15.61 -22.36 3.49
N VAL A 32 16.15 -21.19 3.13
CA VAL A 32 16.32 -20.07 4.07
C VAL A 32 15.05 -19.23 4.06
N ALA A 33 14.24 -19.36 5.11
CA ALA A 33 13.12 -18.45 5.34
C ALA A 33 13.66 -17.18 6.00
N PHE A 34 13.54 -16.05 5.31
CA PHE A 34 13.75 -14.74 5.92
C PHE A 34 12.49 -14.35 6.67
N GLU A 35 12.64 -13.89 7.91
CA GLU A 35 11.53 -13.34 8.66
C GLU A 35 11.02 -12.09 7.91
N PRO A 36 9.72 -12.02 7.56
CA PRO A 36 9.19 -10.83 6.91
C PRO A 36 9.43 -9.63 7.81
N ALA A 37 9.71 -8.47 7.21
CA ALA A 37 9.83 -7.22 7.95
C ALA A 37 8.63 -7.10 8.91
N PRO A 38 8.86 -6.70 10.18
CA PRO A 38 7.77 -6.56 11.13
C PRO A 38 6.70 -5.71 10.47
N ASN A 39 5.47 -6.22 10.49
CA ASN A 39 4.31 -5.48 10.05
C ASN A 39 4.33 -4.11 10.74
N GLU A 40 4.29 -3.03 9.95
CA GLU A 40 4.14 -1.68 10.47
C GLU A 40 2.87 -1.69 11.32
N LEU A 41 3.06 -1.62 12.64
CA LEU A 41 1.96 -1.53 13.57
C LEU A 41 1.23 -0.22 13.26
N PRO A 42 -0.13 -0.22 13.28
CA PRO A 42 -0.87 1.02 13.14
C PRO A 42 -0.36 2.05 14.15
N GLU A 43 -0.29 3.32 13.75
CA GLU A 43 0.06 4.40 14.66
C GLU A 43 -0.86 4.33 15.89
N MET A 44 -0.28 4.29 17.09
CA MET A 44 -1.07 4.27 18.31
C MET A 44 -1.65 5.67 18.53
N GLU A 45 -2.94 5.83 18.28
CA GLU A 45 -3.69 7.00 18.68
C GLU A 45 -3.82 7.00 20.21
N GLY A 46 -3.29 8.03 20.85
CA GLY A 46 -3.52 8.22 22.28
C GLY A 46 -4.85 8.93 22.49
N HIS A 47 -5.64 8.43 23.43
CA HIS A 47 -6.87 9.07 23.88
C HIS A 47 -6.77 9.34 25.38
N HIS A 48 -7.03 10.58 25.80
CA HIS A 48 -7.09 10.94 27.21
C HIS A 48 -8.45 11.58 27.51
N ILE A 49 -9.39 10.74 27.94
CA ILE A 49 -10.72 11.18 28.34
C ILE A 49 -10.66 11.69 29.78
N ASP A 50 -10.94 12.98 29.97
CA ASP A 50 -11.09 13.55 31.30
C ASP A 50 -12.35 12.98 31.97
N ALA A 51 -12.18 12.41 33.16
CA ALA A 51 -13.25 11.77 33.93
C ALA A 51 -14.33 12.74 34.43
N SER A 52 -14.05 14.05 34.44
CA SER A 52 -14.96 15.08 34.95
C SER A 52 -15.78 15.75 33.86
N THR A 53 -15.22 15.92 32.65
CA THR A 53 -15.84 16.60 31.51
C THR A 53 -16.29 15.63 30.42
N GLY A 54 -15.68 14.44 30.35
CA GLY A 54 -15.93 13.45 29.29
C GLY A 54 -15.33 13.83 27.94
N GLU A 55 -14.53 14.89 27.87
CA GLU A 55 -13.88 15.35 26.65
C GLU A 55 -12.49 14.71 26.48
N ASP A 56 -12.07 14.48 25.24
CA ASP A 56 -10.73 13.98 24.92
C ASP A 56 -9.76 15.16 24.75
N GLU A 57 -8.86 15.32 25.70
CA GLU A 57 -7.91 16.44 25.75
C GLU A 57 -6.91 16.39 24.58
N MET A 58 -6.58 15.20 24.08
CA MET A 58 -5.64 15.03 22.97
C MET A 58 -6.28 15.38 21.62
N ALA A 59 -7.56 15.11 21.45
CA ALA A 59 -8.32 15.52 20.26
C ALA A 59 -8.39 17.06 20.14
N LEU A 60 -8.55 17.76 21.27
CA LEU A 60 -8.55 19.22 21.30
C LEU A 60 -7.19 19.82 20.93
N ALA A 61 -6.10 19.19 21.39
CA ALA A 61 -4.74 19.62 21.05
C ALA A 61 -4.44 19.49 19.55
N GLU A 62 -4.87 18.39 18.91
CA GLU A 62 -4.72 18.20 17.46
C GLU A 62 -5.53 19.23 16.66
N ILE A 63 -6.79 19.47 17.05
CA ILE A 63 -7.63 20.49 16.39
C ILE A 63 -6.98 21.88 16.50
N ASN A 64 -6.45 22.23 17.67
CA ASN A 64 -5.77 23.51 17.87
C ASN A 64 -4.49 23.62 17.03
N ALA A 65 -3.73 22.55 16.88
CA ALA A 65 -2.56 22.51 16.00
C ALA A 65 -2.93 22.71 14.53
N ARG A 66 -4.02 22.08 14.06
CA ARG A 66 -4.53 22.23 12.68
C ARG A 66 -5.09 23.62 12.41
N ILE A 67 -5.75 24.23 13.40
CA ILE A 67 -6.17 25.64 13.33
C ILE A 67 -4.94 26.55 13.23
N ALA A 68 -3.90 26.32 14.04
CA ALA A 68 -2.65 27.09 13.99
C ALA A 68 -1.88 26.90 12.67
N ALA A 69 -1.95 25.71 12.06
CA ALA A 69 -1.38 25.41 10.74
C ALA A 69 -2.14 26.05 9.57
N GLY A 70 -3.33 26.61 9.81
CA GLY A 70 -4.12 27.28 8.77
C GLY A 70 -4.87 26.32 7.84
N ASP A 71 -5.03 25.05 8.24
CA ASP A 71 -5.75 24.03 7.47
C ASP A 71 -7.23 24.40 7.21
N PHE A 72 -7.80 25.25 8.06
CA PHE A 72 -9.16 25.77 7.94
C PHE A 72 -9.21 27.18 7.31
N SER A 73 -8.12 27.64 6.70
CA SER A 73 -8.11 28.91 5.99
C SER A 73 -9.06 28.87 4.77
N PRO A 74 -9.69 29.99 4.38
CA PRO A 74 -10.58 30.05 3.22
C PRO A 74 -9.93 29.56 1.92
N GLN A 75 -8.60 29.69 1.80
CA GLN A 75 -7.82 29.20 0.67
C GLN A 75 -7.68 27.67 0.65
N ALA A 76 -7.52 27.02 1.81
CA ALA A 76 -7.36 25.56 1.93
C ALA A 76 -8.67 24.81 1.72
N LEU A 77 -9.81 25.45 1.99
CA LEU A 77 -11.15 24.88 1.83
C LEU A 77 -11.74 25.07 0.41
N MET A 78 -10.99 25.68 -0.52
CA MET A 78 -11.42 25.81 -1.90
C MET A 78 -11.24 24.47 -2.63
N PRO A 79 -12.31 23.86 -3.20
CA PRO A 79 -12.14 22.68 -4.02
C PRO A 79 -11.24 23.03 -5.20
N SER A 80 -10.17 22.25 -5.40
CA SER A 80 -9.26 22.40 -6.54
C SER A 80 -10.11 22.50 -7.80
N GLN A 81 -10.05 23.63 -8.48
CA GLN A 81 -10.91 23.93 -9.61
C GLN A 81 -10.85 22.78 -10.62
N ALA A 82 -11.97 22.11 -10.82
CA ALA A 82 -12.19 21.24 -11.95
C ALA A 82 -11.73 21.98 -13.21
N MET A 83 -10.93 21.32 -14.05
CA MET A 83 -10.45 21.89 -15.31
C MET A 83 -11.59 22.66 -15.99
N SER A 84 -11.33 23.93 -16.30
CA SER A 84 -12.33 24.83 -16.85
C SER A 84 -12.98 24.18 -18.08
N ALA A 85 -14.30 24.26 -18.17
CA ALA A 85 -15.09 23.69 -19.27
C ALA A 85 -14.64 24.15 -20.67
N SER A 86 -13.81 25.20 -20.75
CA SER A 86 -13.22 25.74 -21.97
C SER A 86 -12.04 24.94 -22.54
N ALA A 87 -11.49 23.97 -21.80
CA ALA A 87 -10.33 23.16 -22.24
C ALA A 87 -10.70 21.80 -22.86
N ARG A 88 -12.00 21.53 -23.07
CA ARG A 88 -12.52 20.25 -23.55
C ARG A 88 -12.87 20.36 -25.04
N ASP A 89 -12.34 19.47 -25.88
CA ASP A 89 -12.67 19.43 -27.32
C ASP A 89 -13.99 18.66 -27.53
N PRO A 90 -15.05 19.28 -28.09
CA PRO A 90 -16.33 18.62 -28.33
C PRO A 90 -16.28 17.36 -29.21
N ASN A 91 -15.20 17.15 -29.96
CA ASN A 91 -15.06 16.00 -30.86
C ASN A 91 -14.22 14.86 -30.26
N ASP A 92 -13.50 15.11 -29.16
CA ASP A 92 -12.67 14.10 -28.49
C ASP A 92 -13.18 13.83 -27.06
N PRO A 93 -13.92 12.72 -26.84
CA PRO A 93 -14.46 12.37 -25.53
C PRO A 93 -13.38 12.08 -24.48
N SER A 94 -12.13 11.78 -24.89
CA SER A 94 -11.02 11.56 -23.95
C SER A 94 -10.55 12.87 -23.29
N SER A 95 -10.74 14.00 -23.96
CA SER A 95 -10.39 15.34 -23.45
C SER A 95 -11.34 15.85 -22.35
N TRP A 96 -12.51 15.21 -22.20
CA TRP A 96 -13.58 15.72 -21.32
C TRP A 96 -13.30 15.44 -19.84
N GLY A 97 -12.50 14.41 -19.53
CA GLY A 97 -12.22 13.99 -18.16
C GLY A 97 -13.49 13.61 -17.39
N LYS A 98 -13.53 13.93 -16.09
CA LYS A 98 -14.71 13.68 -15.23
C LYS A 98 -15.79 14.74 -15.49
N VAL A 99 -16.77 14.40 -16.33
CA VAL A 99 -17.95 15.22 -16.59
C VAL A 99 -19.05 14.87 -15.59
N SER A 100 -19.63 15.87 -14.93
CA SER A 100 -20.75 15.64 -14.01
C SER A 100 -22.01 15.25 -14.79
N ARG A 101 -22.78 14.27 -14.30
CA ARG A 101 -24.01 13.80 -14.97
C ARG A 101 -25.03 14.90 -15.28
N ASN A 102 -25.07 15.96 -14.49
CA ASN A 102 -26.00 17.08 -14.65
C ASN A 102 -25.42 18.30 -15.40
N GLU A 103 -24.13 18.28 -15.71
CA GLU A 103 -23.46 19.33 -16.48
C GLU A 103 -23.93 19.33 -17.94
N ALA A 104 -23.81 20.48 -18.63
CA ALA A 104 -24.03 20.53 -20.06
C ALA A 104 -23.08 19.55 -20.77
N CYS A 105 -23.59 18.79 -21.74
CA CYS A 105 -22.78 17.85 -22.49
C CYS A 105 -21.66 18.61 -23.21
N PRO A 106 -20.38 18.26 -22.99
CA PRO A 106 -19.23 18.89 -23.67
C PRO A 106 -19.24 18.67 -25.19
N CYS A 107 -20.08 17.76 -25.69
CA CYS A 107 -20.37 17.56 -27.11
C CYS A 107 -21.11 18.72 -27.81
N GLY A 108 -21.42 19.82 -27.10
CA GLY A 108 -22.10 20.99 -27.67
C GLY A 108 -23.59 20.81 -27.94
N SER A 109 -24.19 19.68 -27.52
CA SER A 109 -25.61 19.36 -27.82
C SER A 109 -26.64 20.17 -27.01
N GLY A 110 -26.20 21.00 -26.07
CA GLY A 110 -27.07 21.79 -25.17
C GLY A 110 -27.87 20.97 -24.15
N LYS A 111 -27.78 19.63 -24.20
CA LYS A 111 -28.45 18.71 -23.26
C LYS A 111 -27.53 18.40 -22.08
N LYS A 112 -28.10 18.02 -20.92
CA LYS A 112 -27.31 17.52 -19.78
C LYS A 112 -26.62 16.21 -20.14
N TYR A 113 -25.42 15.94 -19.61
CA TYR A 113 -24.64 14.74 -19.92
C TYR A 113 -25.45 13.43 -19.79
N LYS A 114 -26.25 13.28 -18.72
CA LYS A 114 -27.13 12.12 -18.50
C LYS A 114 -28.23 11.91 -19.54
N HIS A 115 -28.57 12.91 -20.34
CA HIS A 115 -29.58 12.86 -21.41
C HIS A 115 -28.95 12.83 -22.80
N CYS A 116 -27.64 12.67 -22.89
CA CYS A 116 -26.87 12.59 -24.12
C CYS A 116 -25.92 11.40 -24.02
N HIS A 117 -24.60 11.60 -24.01
CA HIS A 117 -23.60 10.53 -23.96
C HIS A 117 -23.56 9.73 -22.64
N GLY A 118 -24.17 10.23 -21.57
CA GLY A 118 -24.30 9.54 -20.28
C GLY A 118 -25.65 8.83 -20.09
N ALA A 119 -26.46 8.68 -21.13
CA ALA A 119 -27.70 7.92 -21.07
C ALA A 119 -27.37 6.42 -20.97
N LEU A 120 -27.83 5.77 -19.90
CA LEU A 120 -27.88 4.31 -19.89
C LEU A 120 -29.09 3.87 -20.69
N VAL A 121 -28.85 3.09 -21.74
CA VAL A 121 -29.87 2.30 -22.44
C VAL A 121 -30.13 1.04 -21.62
#